data_AF-A0A8T0YJG6-F1
#
_entry.id   AF-A0A8T0YJG6-F1
#
_cell.length_a   1.000
_cell.length_b   1.000
_cell.length_c   1.000
_cell.angle_alpha   90.00
_cell.angle_beta   90.00
_cell.angle_gamma   90.00
#
_symmetry.space_group_name_H-M   'P 1'
#
loop_
_entity.id
_entity.type
_entity.pdbx_description
1 polymer ?
#
loop_
_entity_poly.entity_id
_entity_poly.type
_entity_poly.pdbx_seq_one_letter_code
_entity_poly.pdbx_strand_id
1 'polypeptide(L)'
;MLFILLTRIEIFCGTDQHSDELGEERQNQFSADPNSGSAAVMRNLFNVLPPQQDDVYYTVVTDRFYTSVQLALQLMARNVYLVGTMQPNKKGFHQL
;
A
#
# COMPACT_ATOMS: atom_id res chain seq x y z
N MET A 1 -26.77 6.53 -8.62
CA MET A 1 -26.51 7.26 -7.36
C MET A 1 -25.25 6.67 -6.76
N LEU A 2 -24.12 7.40 -6.80
CA LEU A 2 -22.83 6.93 -6.29
C LEU A 2 -22.72 7.34 -4.82
N PHE A 3 -22.79 6.38 -3.91
CA PHE A 3 -22.52 6.61 -2.49
C PHE A 3 -21.01 6.51 -2.27
N ILE A 4 -20.37 7.63 -1.97
CA ILE A 4 -18.97 7.64 -1.51
C ILE A 4 -19.02 7.45 0.01
N LEU A 5 -18.80 6.21 0.47
CA LEU A 5 -18.59 5.92 1.89
C LEU A 5 -17.13 6.21 2.21
N LEU A 6 -16.86 7.32 2.89
CA LEU A 6 -15.51 7.68 3.32
C LEU A 6 -15.18 6.90 4.59
N THR A 7 -14.66 5.68 4.45
CA THR A 7 -14.43 4.77 5.57
C THR A 7 -13.26 5.17 6.47
N ARG A 8 -12.23 5.86 5.95
CA ARG A 8 -11.16 6.49 6.77
C ARG A 8 -10.28 7.47 5.98
N ILE A 9 -9.74 8.48 6.66
CA ILE A 9 -8.69 9.39 6.16
C ILE A 9 -7.42 9.15 6.97
N GLU A 10 -6.31 8.85 6.29
CA GLU A 10 -4.96 8.93 6.85
C GLU A 10 -4.15 9.93 6.06
N ILE A 11 -3.53 10.89 6.76
CA ILE A 11 -2.68 11.92 6.17
C ILE A 11 -1.23 11.45 6.32
N PHE A 12 -0.56 11.23 5.20
CA PHE A 12 0.87 10.95 5.19
C PHE A 12 1.65 12.27 5.27
N CYS A 13 2.35 12.52 6.38
CA CYS A 13 3.07 13.77 6.64
C CYS A 13 4.55 13.78 6.20
N GLY A 14 5.05 12.74 5.52
CA GLY A 14 6.47 12.67 5.15
C GLY A 14 7.37 12.20 6.29
N THR A 15 8.66 12.57 6.27
CA THR A 15 9.79 12.00 7.05
C THR A 15 9.73 12.18 8.58
N ASP A 16 8.64 12.70 9.14
CA ASP A 16 8.40 12.69 10.58
C ASP A 16 7.96 11.28 11.01
N GLN A 17 8.89 10.34 10.94
CA GLN A 17 8.79 9.04 11.61
C GLN A 17 8.84 9.32 13.11
N HIS A 18 7.87 8.78 13.86
CA HIS A 18 7.86 8.89 15.31
C HIS A 18 9.17 8.29 15.86
N SER A 19 9.97 9.10 16.53
CA SER A 19 11.32 8.76 17.00
C SER A 19 11.38 7.51 17.88
N ASP A 20 10.23 7.03 18.38
CA ASP A 20 10.09 5.85 19.23
C ASP A 20 10.14 4.51 18.46
N GLU A 21 10.12 4.51 17.12
CA GLU A 21 10.13 3.26 16.31
C GLU A 21 11.52 2.78 15.87
N LEU A 22 12.58 3.54 16.15
CA LEU A 22 13.96 3.16 15.81
C LEU A 22 14.56 2.23 16.88
N GLY A 23 14.15 0.97 16.86
CA GLY A 23 14.92 -0.11 17.49
C GLY A 23 16.29 -0.21 16.83
N GLU A 24 17.34 -0.19 17.64
CA GLU A 24 18.75 -0.15 17.22
C GLU A 24 19.14 -1.24 16.19
N GLU A 25 19.83 -0.77 15.14
CA GLU A 25 20.76 -1.44 14.22
C GLU A 25 20.34 -2.67 13.38
N ARG A 26 20.50 -2.61 12.05
CA ARG A 26 21.76 -2.99 11.35
C ARG A 26 21.69 -2.76 9.83
N GLN A 27 22.85 -2.35 9.32
CA GLN A 27 23.14 -2.04 7.92
C GLN A 27 23.05 -3.27 7.00
N ASN A 28 22.73 -2.97 5.74
CA ASN A 28 22.96 -3.80 4.55
C ASN A 28 21.85 -4.80 4.16
N GLN A 29 20.66 -4.28 3.93
CA GLN A 29 19.74 -4.76 2.90
C GLN A 29 18.97 -3.53 2.44
N PHE A 30 18.49 -3.48 1.19
CA PHE A 30 17.44 -2.55 0.80
C PHE A 30 16.19 -2.86 1.64
N SER A 31 16.18 -2.49 2.92
CA SER A 31 14.98 -2.54 3.73
C SER A 31 14.13 -1.39 3.23
N ALA A 32 13.05 -1.73 2.53
CA ALA A 32 12.05 -0.74 2.22
C ALA A 32 11.66 -0.10 3.56
N ASP A 33 11.80 1.22 3.66
CA ASP A 33 11.32 1.97 4.81
C ASP A 33 9.86 1.55 5.05
N PRO A 34 9.52 0.94 6.20
CA PRO A 34 8.16 0.47 6.48
C PRO A 34 7.15 1.62 6.48
N ASN A 35 7.62 2.86 6.63
CA ASN A 35 6.82 4.07 6.59
C ASN A 35 6.64 4.66 5.18
N SER A 36 7.16 4.03 4.13
CA SER A 36 7.07 4.56 2.77
C SER A 36 6.61 3.54 1.72
N GLY A 37 6.15 4.06 0.57
CA GLY A 37 5.79 3.29 -0.62
C GLY A 37 4.76 2.19 -0.37
N SER A 38 4.96 1.02 -0.97
CA SER A 38 4.02 -0.10 -0.88
C SER A 38 3.86 -0.64 0.55
N ALA A 39 4.90 -0.57 1.39
CA ALA A 39 4.84 -1.05 2.77
C ALA A 39 3.88 -0.22 3.63
N ALA A 40 3.96 1.10 3.52
CA ALA A 40 3.03 2.01 4.18
C ALA A 40 1.59 1.80 3.69
N VAL A 41 1.39 1.65 2.37
CA VAL A 41 0.05 1.38 1.82
C VAL A 41 -0.53 0.08 2.38
N MET A 42 0.26 -0.99 2.46
CA MET A 42 -0.19 -2.25 3.04
C MET A 42 -0.55 -2.11 4.52
N ARG A 43 0.29 -1.45 5.32
CA ARG A 43 0.01 -1.17 6.74
C ARG A 43 -1.31 -0.43 6.92
N ASN A 44 -1.48 0.66 6.17
CA ASN A 44 -2.65 1.51 6.25
C ASN A 44 -3.91 0.75 5.80
N LEU A 45 -3.79 -0.07 4.74
CA LEU A 45 -4.87 -0.95 4.28
C LEU A 45 -5.27 -1.99 5.34
N PHE A 46 -4.33 -2.56 6.09
CA PHE A 46 -4.68 -3.50 7.18
C PHE A 46 -5.47 -2.85 8.32
N ASN A 47 -5.29 -1.56 8.55
CA ASN A 47 -6.03 -0.85 9.58
C ASN A 47 -7.48 -0.52 9.14
N VAL A 48 -7.76 -0.46 7.84
CA VAL A 48 -9.07 -0.08 7.30
C VAL A 48 -9.86 -1.25 6.74
N LEU A 49 -9.19 -2.29 6.26
CA LEU A 49 -9.83 -3.49 5.76
C LEU A 49 -10.19 -4.40 6.94
N PRO A 50 -11.37 -5.03 6.92
CA PRO A 50 -11.70 -6.05 7.91
C PRO A 50 -10.73 -7.24 7.78
N PRO A 51 -10.65 -8.09 8.82
CA PRO A 51 -9.89 -9.33 8.74
C PRO A 51 -10.26 -10.14 7.50
N GLN A 52 -9.25 -10.78 6.89
CA GLN A 52 -9.45 -11.62 5.71
C GLN A 52 -10.46 -12.73 6.03
N GLN A 53 -11.41 -12.90 5.14
CA GLN A 53 -12.45 -13.94 5.21
C GLN A 53 -12.40 -14.76 3.93
N ASP A 54 -12.67 -16.05 4.06
CA ASP A 54 -12.75 -16.95 2.90
C ASP A 54 -13.92 -16.53 2.00
N ASP A 55 -13.72 -16.60 0.68
CA ASP A 55 -14.69 -16.24 -0.35
C ASP A 55 -15.17 -14.77 -0.35
N VAL A 56 -14.52 -13.89 0.43
CA VAL A 56 -14.78 -12.44 0.42
C VAL A 56 -13.62 -11.70 -0.25
N TYR A 57 -13.96 -10.85 -1.21
CA TYR A 57 -13.00 -10.07 -1.98
C TYR A 57 -13.24 -8.57 -1.85
N TYR A 58 -12.17 -7.81 -1.72
CA TYR A 58 -12.20 -6.35 -1.68
C TYR A 58 -11.53 -5.76 -2.91
N THR A 59 -11.95 -4.57 -3.33
CA THR A 59 -11.25 -3.80 -4.36
C THR A 59 -10.76 -2.49 -3.77
N VAL A 60 -9.46 -2.23 -3.93
CA VAL A 60 -8.83 -0.97 -3.55
C VAL A 60 -8.49 -0.22 -4.83
N VAL A 61 -8.97 1.03 -4.92
CA VAL A 61 -8.65 1.93 -6.02
C VAL A 61 -7.61 2.93 -5.54
N THR A 62 -6.47 3.01 -6.23
CA THR A 62 -5.37 3.92 -5.87
C THR A 62 -4.92 4.80 -7.03
N ASP A 63 -4.37 5.96 -6.71
CA ASP A 63 -3.68 6.83 -7.67
C ASP A 63 -2.36 6.20 -8.21
N ARG A 64 -1.83 6.76 -9.29
CA ARG A 64 -0.55 6.37 -9.92
C ARG A 64 0.66 6.33 -8.99
N PHE A 65 0.70 7.19 -7.98
CA PHE A 65 1.80 7.24 -7.02
C PHE A 65 1.85 6.00 -6.13
N TYR A 66 0.70 5.38 -5.82
CA TYR A 66 0.61 4.21 -4.94
C TYR A 66 0.50 2.90 -5.71
N THR A 67 -0.01 2.93 -6.94
CA THR A 67 -0.15 1.72 -7.78
C THR A 67 1.22 1.17 -8.18
N SER A 68 1.47 -0.12 -7.90
CA SER A 68 2.64 -0.85 -8.39
C SER A 68 2.35 -2.35 -8.53
N VAL A 69 3.08 -3.05 -9.41
CA VAL A 69 2.92 -4.51 -9.58
C VAL A 69 3.21 -5.28 -8.29
N GLN A 70 4.23 -4.87 -7.55
CA GLN A 70 4.57 -5.50 -6.26
C GLN A 70 3.42 -5.36 -5.25
N LEU A 71 2.81 -4.18 -5.16
CA LEU A 71 1.66 -3.96 -4.28
C LEU A 71 0.46 -4.82 -4.71
N ALA A 72 0.20 -4.91 -6.03
CA ALA A 72 -0.89 -5.74 -6.56
C ALA A 72 -0.75 -7.21 -6.17
N LEU A 73 0.47 -7.77 -6.25
CA LEU A 73 0.74 -9.16 -5.83
C LEU A 73 0.53 -9.36 -4.33
N GLN A 74 0.98 -8.41 -3.51
CA GLN A 74 0.80 -8.47 -2.05
C GLN A 74 -0.68 -8.41 -1.63
N LEU A 75 -1.48 -7.61 -2.32
CA LEU A 75 -2.93 -7.50 -2.08
C LEU A 75 -3.68 -8.73 -2.60
N MET A 76 -3.29 -9.26 -3.76
CA MET A 76 -3.91 -10.45 -4.36
C MET A 76 -3.77 -11.69 -3.46
N ALA A 77 -2.64 -11.84 -2.77
CA ALA A 77 -2.43 -12.91 -1.79
C ALA A 77 -3.41 -12.85 -0.58
N ARG A 78 -4.21 -11.77 -0.48
CA ARG A 78 -5.14 -11.51 0.63
C ARG A 78 -6.58 -11.29 0.16
N ASN A 79 -6.92 -11.77 -1.03
CA ASN A 79 -8.23 -11.58 -1.66
C ASN A 79 -8.58 -10.09 -1.90
N VAL A 80 -7.58 -9.23 -2.10
CA VAL A 80 -7.78 -7.81 -2.41
C VAL A 80 -7.29 -7.51 -3.83
N TYR A 81 -8.19 -7.02 -4.67
CA TYR A 81 -7.87 -6.52 -6.01
C TYR A 81 -7.39 -5.07 -5.93
N LEU A 82 -6.33 -4.75 -6.69
CA LEU A 82 -5.83 -3.39 -6.84
C LEU A 82 -6.20 -2.84 -8.22
N VAL A 83 -6.83 -1.67 -8.24
CA VAL A 83 -7.15 -0.95 -9.47
C VAL A 83 -6.52 0.44 -9.40
N GLY A 84 -5.86 0.86 -10.47
CA GLY A 84 -5.24 2.17 -10.54
C GLY A 84 -4.47 2.36 -11.82
N THR A 85 -4.14 3.61 -12.11
CA THR A 85 -3.17 3.96 -13.16
C THR A 85 -1.76 3.67 -12.66
N MET A 86 -0.79 3.33 -13.51
CA MET A 86 0.61 3.08 -13.07
C MET A 86 1.56 4.10 -13.70
N GLN A 87 2.53 4.59 -12.93
CA GLN A 87 3.56 5.47 -13.49
C GLN A 87 4.51 4.69 -14.42
N PRO A 88 4.93 5.25 -15.57
CA PRO A 88 5.78 4.55 -16.54
C PRO A 88 7.19 4.20 -16.03
N ASN A 89 7.66 4.91 -15.00
CA ASN A 89 8.99 4.72 -14.40
C ASN A 89 9.01 3.66 -13.28
N LYS A 90 7.88 2.99 -13.00
CA LYS A 90 7.83 1.94 -11.98
C LYS A 90 8.26 0.59 -12.53
N LYS A 91 8.97 -0.17 -11.70
CA LYS A 91 9.37 -1.54 -12.00
C LYS A 91 8.13 -2.40 -12.29
N GLY A 92 8.16 -3.14 -13.39
CA GLY A 92 7.03 -3.94 -13.87
C GLY A 92 6.10 -3.21 -14.83
N PHE A 93 6.31 -1.91 -15.10
CA PHE A 93 5.73 -1.25 -16.25
C PHE A 93 6.52 -1.62 -17.50
N HIS A 94 5.87 -2.28 -18.47
CA HIS A 94 6.50 -2.55 -19.76
C HIS A 94 6.53 -1.24 -20.56
N GLN A 95 7.72 -0.72 -20.84
CA GLN A 95 7.89 0.39 -21.76
C GLN A 95 7.87 -0.17 -23.18
N LEU A 96 6.86 0.25 -23.97
CA LEU A 96 6.77 -0.01 -25.40
C LEU A 96 7.74 0.90 -26.17
#